data_AF-A0A5Q0NU64-F1
#
_entry.id   AF-A0A5Q0NU64-F1
#
_cell.length_a   1.000
_cell.length_b   1.000
_cell.length_c   1.000
_cell.angle_alpha   90.00
_cell.angle_beta   90.00
_cell.angle_gamma   90.00
#
_symmetry.space_group_name_H-M   'P 1'
#
loop_
_entity.id
_entity.type
_entity.pdbx_description
1 polymer ?
#
loop_
_entity_poly.entity_id
_entity_poly.type
_entity_poly.pdbx_seq_one_letter_code
_entity_poly.pdbx_strand_id
1 'polypeptide(L)'
;MDRSSLPTTPTWASDLLAAVDRAFAVIGADTPGWPDPHGDREPDEAEYSRYTDPGKYRILVRRVEAWVEVLADRGLATTSVGPPTGATWLGGRRSTDQIVRVYRIAPRVPGGSELLCGVVTIDGDEFGLDVGVRAADASPASAAPVTSIPYCGCDACDDGSEMLLEELDRCFVALAHGDPVISP
;
A
#
# COMPACT_ATOMS: atom_id res chain seq x y z
N MET A 1 21.42 22.23 -2.80
CA MET A 1 20.46 21.75 -1.79
C MET A 1 21.09 20.54 -1.13
N ASP A 2 21.41 20.67 0.14
CA ASP A 2 22.06 19.64 0.94
C ASP A 2 21.08 18.49 1.20
N ARG A 3 21.40 17.28 0.72
CA ARG A 3 20.61 16.05 0.94
C ARG A 3 20.91 15.41 2.32
N SER A 4 21.74 16.04 3.16
CA SER A 4 22.27 15.45 4.41
C SER A 4 21.40 15.67 5.65
N SER A 5 20.10 15.92 5.50
CA SER A 5 19.19 16.03 6.66
C SER A 5 17.82 15.44 6.38
N LEU A 6 17.77 14.28 5.73
CA LEU A 6 16.59 13.43 5.87
C LEU A 6 16.53 12.95 7.33
N PRO A 7 15.40 13.13 8.04
CA PRO A 7 15.26 12.63 9.40
C PRO A 7 15.56 11.14 9.40
N THR A 8 16.40 10.71 10.34
CA THR A 8 16.74 9.30 10.51
C THR A 8 15.48 8.55 10.88
N THR A 9 15.16 7.47 10.16
CA THR A 9 14.01 6.62 10.47
C THR A 9 14.07 6.23 11.95
N PRO A 10 13.02 6.51 12.75
CA PRO A 10 13.02 6.18 14.16
C PRO A 10 13.29 4.69 14.39
N THR A 11 13.97 4.34 15.49
CA THR A 11 14.32 2.93 15.78
C THR A 11 13.10 2.01 15.77
N TRP A 12 11.95 2.47 16.28
CA TRP A 12 10.72 1.68 16.28
C TRP A 12 10.25 1.33 14.86
N ALA A 13 10.42 2.25 13.90
CA ALA A 13 10.01 2.05 12.52
C ALA A 13 10.97 1.08 11.83
N SER A 14 12.28 1.23 12.04
CA SER A 14 13.28 0.28 11.56
C SER A 14 13.06 -1.14 12.09
N ASP A 15 12.77 -1.28 13.38
CA ASP A 15 12.49 -2.58 14.01
C ASP A 15 11.20 -3.22 13.50
N LEU A 16 10.21 -2.40 13.12
CA LEU A 16 8.95 -2.85 12.53
C LEU A 16 9.18 -3.31 11.10
N LEU A 17 9.81 -2.49 10.26
CA LEU A 17 10.17 -2.81 8.88
C LEU A 17 11.00 -4.09 8.80
N ALA A 18 12.00 -4.26 9.66
CA ALA A 18 12.82 -5.46 9.68
C ALA A 18 12.00 -6.74 9.99
N ALA A 19 10.91 -6.64 10.75
CA ALA A 19 10.01 -7.78 10.94
C ALA A 19 9.07 -8.00 9.76
N VAL A 20 8.58 -6.92 9.14
CA VAL A 20 7.80 -7.02 7.91
C VAL A 20 8.63 -7.67 6.81
N ASP A 21 9.92 -7.33 6.68
CA ASP A 21 10.84 -7.96 5.72
C ASP A 21 10.97 -9.47 5.95
N ARG A 22 11.06 -9.90 7.21
CA ARG A 22 11.13 -11.33 7.54
C ARG A 22 9.83 -12.06 7.22
N ALA A 23 8.68 -11.47 7.55
CA ALA A 23 7.38 -12.05 7.21
C ALA A 23 7.17 -12.08 5.69
N PHE A 24 7.51 -10.99 5.01
CA PHE A 24 7.40 -10.85 3.56
C PHE A 24 8.29 -11.82 2.79
N ALA A 25 9.48 -12.14 3.28
CA ALA A 25 10.35 -13.16 2.67
C ALA A 25 9.68 -14.56 2.60
N VAL A 26 8.69 -14.83 3.47
CA VAL A 26 7.90 -16.06 3.45
C VAL A 26 6.60 -15.87 2.66
N ILE A 27 5.83 -14.82 2.97
CA ILE A 27 4.51 -14.55 2.39
C ILE A 27 4.60 -14.21 0.90
N GLY A 28 5.60 -13.43 0.50
CA GLY A 28 5.84 -12.99 -0.86
C GLY A 28 6.76 -13.90 -1.67
N ALA A 29 7.03 -15.13 -1.20
CA ALA A 29 7.99 -16.03 -1.85
C ALA A 29 7.60 -16.38 -3.30
N ASP A 30 6.32 -16.29 -3.66
CA ASP A 30 5.79 -16.51 -5.01
C ASP A 30 5.60 -15.22 -5.82
N THR A 31 6.04 -14.08 -5.30
CA THR A 31 5.90 -12.76 -5.92
C THR A 31 7.28 -12.12 -6.09
N PRO A 32 8.07 -12.54 -7.10
CA PRO A 32 9.39 -11.98 -7.31
C PRO A 32 9.31 -10.49 -7.62
N GLY A 33 10.25 -9.72 -7.07
CA GLY A 33 10.42 -8.32 -7.46
C GLY A 33 10.87 -8.20 -8.92
N TRP A 34 10.60 -7.05 -9.52
CA TRP A 34 11.06 -6.70 -10.86
C TRP A 34 11.83 -5.36 -10.83
N PRO A 35 12.88 -5.23 -11.66
CA PRO A 35 13.63 -3.99 -11.78
C PRO A 35 12.81 -2.93 -12.52
N ASP A 36 13.24 -1.68 -12.42
CA ASP A 36 12.78 -0.58 -13.26
C ASP A 36 12.98 -0.93 -14.77
N PRO A 37 11.91 -1.08 -15.57
CA PRO A 37 11.96 -1.35 -17.01
C PRO A 37 12.56 -0.21 -17.85
N HIS A 38 12.70 0.98 -17.26
CA HIS A 38 13.14 2.21 -17.89
C HIS A 38 14.48 2.71 -17.35
N GLY A 39 15.21 1.94 -16.54
CA GLY A 39 16.34 2.44 -15.75
C GLY A 39 17.41 3.31 -16.46
N ASP A 40 17.60 3.19 -17.77
CA ASP A 40 18.50 4.03 -18.59
C ASP A 40 17.83 4.81 -19.74
N ARG A 41 16.50 4.73 -19.86
CA ARG A 41 15.75 5.31 -20.98
C ARG A 41 14.45 5.96 -20.51
N GLU A 42 13.93 6.88 -21.32
CA GLU A 42 12.55 7.32 -21.11
C GLU A 42 11.56 6.27 -21.68
N PRO A 43 10.34 6.22 -21.14
CA PRO A 43 9.27 5.43 -21.73
C PRO A 43 8.89 5.90 -23.14
N ASP A 44 8.61 4.96 -24.02
CA ASP A 44 8.07 5.22 -25.36
C ASP A 44 6.58 5.59 -25.28
N GLU A 45 6.09 6.39 -26.22
CA GLU A 45 4.67 6.78 -26.29
C GLU A 45 3.73 5.56 -26.33
N ALA A 46 4.16 4.46 -26.95
CA ALA A 46 3.39 3.23 -27.06
C ALA A 46 3.19 2.49 -25.72
N GLU A 47 4.00 2.77 -24.71
CA GLU A 47 3.93 2.17 -23.37
C GLU A 47 2.87 2.88 -22.49
N TYR A 48 2.47 4.10 -22.85
CA TYR A 48 1.42 4.81 -22.13
C TYR A 48 0.07 4.13 -22.28
N SER A 49 -0.67 4.04 -21.17
CA SER A 49 -1.98 3.37 -21.11
C SER A 49 -1.97 1.89 -21.49
N ARG A 50 -0.79 1.24 -21.52
CA ARG A 50 -0.64 -0.21 -21.66
C ARG A 50 -0.50 -0.88 -20.30
N TYR A 51 -1.01 -2.09 -20.18
CA TYR A 51 -1.01 -2.88 -18.95
C TYR A 51 -0.63 -4.32 -19.32
N THR A 52 0.63 -4.55 -19.68
CA THR A 52 1.04 -5.82 -20.28
C THR A 52 1.10 -6.96 -19.27
N ASP A 53 1.45 -6.65 -18.02
CA ASP A 53 1.53 -7.61 -16.92
C ASP A 53 0.97 -6.98 -15.62
N PRO A 54 -0.35 -6.85 -15.47
CA PRO A 54 -0.94 -6.35 -14.23
C PRO A 54 -0.68 -7.29 -13.06
N GLY A 55 -0.53 -8.60 -13.33
CA GLY A 55 -0.35 -9.63 -12.32
C GLY A 55 0.92 -9.47 -11.48
N LYS A 56 1.95 -8.77 -11.95
CA LYS A 56 3.17 -8.48 -11.16
C LYS A 56 2.89 -7.69 -9.88
N TYR A 57 1.85 -6.83 -9.87
CA TYR A 57 1.52 -5.98 -8.73
C TYR A 57 0.97 -6.75 -7.51
N ARG A 58 0.70 -8.06 -7.65
CA ARG A 58 0.37 -8.95 -6.52
C ARG A 58 1.38 -8.87 -5.36
N ILE A 59 2.63 -8.49 -5.64
CA ILE A 59 3.68 -8.30 -4.63
C ILE A 59 3.27 -7.30 -3.54
N LEU A 60 2.50 -6.26 -3.92
CA LEU A 60 2.02 -5.24 -2.99
C LEU A 60 0.98 -5.81 -2.02
N VAL A 61 0.12 -6.70 -2.51
CA VAL A 61 -0.85 -7.42 -1.67
C VAL A 61 -0.11 -8.29 -0.66
N ARG A 62 0.92 -9.03 -1.10
CA ARG A 62 1.78 -9.82 -0.20
C ARG A 62 2.51 -8.97 0.83
N ARG A 63 2.93 -7.77 0.47
CA ARG A 63 3.55 -6.83 1.42
C ARG A 63 2.54 -6.33 2.47
N VAL A 64 1.29 -6.04 2.07
CA VAL A 64 0.21 -5.73 3.02
C VAL A 64 -0.07 -6.90 3.96
N GLU A 65 -0.09 -8.14 3.45
CA GLU A 65 -0.27 -9.34 4.28
C GLU A 65 0.84 -9.47 5.34
N ALA A 66 2.10 -9.21 4.96
CA ALA A 66 3.22 -9.17 5.91
C ALA A 66 3.07 -8.09 6.99
N TRP A 67 2.63 -6.89 6.60
CA TRP A 67 2.30 -5.82 7.56
C TRP A 67 1.18 -6.24 8.52
N VAL A 68 0.11 -6.81 7.99
CA VAL A 68 -1.06 -7.28 8.75
C VAL A 68 -0.67 -8.33 9.78
N GLU A 69 0.15 -9.31 9.38
CA GLU A 69 0.66 -10.36 10.28
C GLU A 69 1.51 -9.75 11.40
N VAL A 70 2.51 -8.93 11.06
CA VAL A 70 3.44 -8.35 12.04
C VAL A 70 2.71 -7.43 13.03
N LEU A 71 1.77 -6.61 12.57
CA LEU A 71 1.01 -5.71 13.44
C LEU A 71 0.07 -6.48 14.39
N ALA A 72 -0.53 -7.58 13.91
CA ALA A 72 -1.38 -8.43 14.73
C ALA A 72 -0.56 -9.21 15.77
N ASP A 73 0.54 -9.83 15.35
CA ASP A 73 1.41 -10.66 16.20
C ASP A 73 2.09 -9.85 17.31
N ARG A 74 2.46 -8.60 17.02
CA ARG A 74 2.99 -7.67 18.02
C ARG A 74 1.90 -7.07 18.91
N GLY A 75 0.64 -7.40 18.69
CA GLY A 75 -0.50 -6.86 19.42
C GLY A 75 -0.70 -5.36 19.19
N LEU A 76 -0.19 -4.78 18.10
CA LEU A 76 -0.31 -3.35 17.80
C LEU A 76 -1.65 -3.00 17.15
N ALA A 77 -2.24 -3.95 16.40
CA ALA A 77 -3.52 -3.79 15.74
C ALA A 77 -4.41 -5.02 15.89
N THR A 78 -5.71 -4.82 15.67
CA THR A 78 -6.65 -5.88 15.30
C THR A 78 -6.83 -5.81 13.79
N THR A 79 -6.69 -6.95 13.12
CA THR A 79 -6.75 -7.01 11.66
C THR A 79 -7.88 -7.91 11.19
N SER A 80 -8.48 -7.57 10.06
CA SER A 80 -9.45 -8.41 9.37
C SER A 80 -9.38 -8.19 7.87
N VAL A 81 -9.85 -9.17 7.11
CA VAL A 81 -9.92 -9.09 5.65
C VAL A 81 -11.30 -9.54 5.20
N GLY A 82 -11.85 -8.87 4.20
CA GLY A 82 -13.18 -9.20 3.70
C GLY A 82 -13.55 -8.44 2.42
N PRO A 83 -14.80 -8.60 1.95
CA PRO A 83 -15.29 -7.84 0.81
C PRO A 83 -15.28 -6.32 1.10
N PRO A 84 -15.35 -5.47 0.06
CA PRO A 84 -15.32 -4.00 0.19
C PRO A 84 -16.55 -3.41 0.90
N THR A 85 -17.52 -4.25 1.29
CA THR A 85 -18.72 -3.83 2.02
C THR A 85 -18.36 -3.03 3.28
N GLY A 86 -19.05 -1.91 3.49
CA GLY A 86 -18.85 -1.06 4.66
C GLY A 86 -17.57 -0.21 4.63
N ALA A 87 -16.92 -0.05 3.48
CA ALA A 87 -15.93 1.00 3.23
C ALA A 87 -16.35 1.80 1.98
N THR A 88 -16.75 3.06 2.17
CA THR A 88 -17.02 3.96 1.06
C THR A 88 -15.81 4.86 0.84
N TRP A 89 -15.08 4.64 -0.26
CA TRP A 89 -13.92 5.46 -0.63
C TRP A 89 -14.39 6.81 -1.17
N LEU A 90 -14.20 7.88 -0.40
CA LEU A 90 -14.64 9.22 -0.81
C LEU A 90 -13.59 9.88 -1.71
N GLY A 91 -13.86 10.02 -3.00
CA GLY A 91 -12.92 10.67 -3.93
C GLY A 91 -11.69 9.81 -4.24
N GLY A 92 -11.81 8.48 -4.13
CA GLY A 92 -10.78 7.55 -4.60
C GLY A 92 -10.48 7.73 -6.08
N ARG A 93 -9.22 7.52 -6.46
CA ARG A 93 -8.78 7.61 -7.86
C ARG A 93 -9.37 6.50 -8.73
N ARG A 94 -9.56 5.31 -8.15
CA ARG A 94 -10.11 4.14 -8.83
C ARG A 94 -11.56 3.93 -8.46
N SER A 95 -12.29 3.26 -9.34
CA SER A 95 -13.69 3.01 -9.13
C SER A 95 -13.89 1.91 -8.09
N THR A 96 -14.86 2.10 -7.19
CA THR A 96 -15.07 1.17 -6.05
C THR A 96 -15.44 -0.26 -6.46
N ASP A 97 -15.96 -0.47 -7.66
CA ASP A 97 -16.23 -1.80 -8.24
C ASP A 97 -14.95 -2.57 -8.60
N GLN A 98 -13.81 -1.88 -8.74
CA GLN A 98 -12.50 -2.50 -8.96
C GLN A 98 -11.86 -3.00 -7.66
N ILE A 99 -12.39 -2.62 -6.50
CA ILE A 99 -11.89 -3.05 -5.20
C ILE A 99 -12.57 -4.36 -4.80
N VAL A 100 -11.82 -5.46 -4.79
CA VAL A 100 -12.40 -6.80 -4.57
C VAL A 100 -12.25 -7.30 -3.13
N ARG A 101 -11.28 -6.76 -2.40
CA ARG A 101 -10.93 -7.18 -1.04
C ARG A 101 -10.38 -6.00 -0.26
N VAL A 102 -10.69 -5.90 1.03
CA VAL A 102 -10.18 -4.83 1.90
C VAL A 102 -9.56 -5.44 3.15
N TYR A 103 -8.29 -5.12 3.39
CA TYR A 103 -7.65 -5.33 4.69
C TYR A 103 -7.98 -4.14 5.59
N ARG A 104 -8.39 -4.47 6.80
CA ARG A 104 -8.83 -3.53 7.84
C ARG A 104 -7.90 -3.67 9.02
N ILE A 105 -7.20 -2.59 9.36
CA ILE A 105 -6.15 -2.57 10.38
C ILE A 105 -6.52 -1.51 11.40
N ALA A 106 -7.15 -1.95 12.49
CA ALA A 106 -7.57 -1.08 13.57
C ALA A 106 -6.48 -1.05 14.66
N PRO A 107 -5.81 0.08 14.91
CA PRO A 107 -4.78 0.16 15.93
C PRO A 107 -5.40 -0.04 17.33
N ARG A 108 -4.65 -0.62 18.26
CA ARG A 108 -5.16 -0.84 19.63
C ARG A 108 -5.19 0.42 20.50
N VAL A 109 -4.52 1.49 20.07
CA VAL A 109 -4.57 2.76 20.79
C VAL A 109 -5.99 3.35 20.68
N PRO A 110 -6.62 3.73 21.81
CA PRO A 110 -7.94 4.34 21.78
C PRO A 110 -7.98 5.58 20.88
N GLY A 111 -8.99 5.67 20.03
CA GLY A 111 -9.17 6.79 19.09
C GLY A 111 -8.24 6.77 17.88
N GLY A 112 -7.39 5.76 17.72
CA GLY A 112 -6.55 5.61 16.53
C GLY A 112 -7.39 5.30 15.28
N SER A 113 -7.09 5.99 14.19
CA SER A 113 -7.73 5.76 12.89
C SER A 113 -7.41 4.37 12.36
N GLU A 114 -8.42 3.71 11.80
CA GLU A 114 -8.26 2.46 11.10
C GLU A 114 -7.65 2.69 9.72
N LEU A 115 -6.63 1.90 9.38
CA LEU A 115 -6.05 1.84 8.05
C LEU A 115 -6.80 0.80 7.21
N LEU A 116 -7.15 1.20 5.99
CA LEU A 116 -7.84 0.40 5.00
C LEU A 116 -6.94 0.24 3.77
N CYS A 117 -6.67 -0.99 3.37
CA CYS A 117 -5.97 -1.31 2.12
C CYS A 117 -6.92 -2.11 1.22
N GLY A 118 -7.46 -1.44 0.20
CA GLY A 118 -8.30 -2.05 -0.83
C GLY A 118 -7.45 -2.66 -1.93
N VAL A 119 -7.57 -3.97 -2.14
CA VAL A 119 -6.98 -4.68 -3.29
C VAL A 119 -7.79 -4.34 -4.52
N VAL A 120 -7.13 -3.72 -5.48
CA VAL A 120 -7.71 -3.34 -6.75
C VAL A 120 -7.42 -4.42 -7.78
N THR A 121 -8.33 -4.65 -8.72
CA THR A 121 -8.08 -5.53 -9.87
C THR A 121 -8.28 -4.82 -11.20
N ILE A 122 -7.49 -5.22 -12.21
CA ILE A 122 -7.71 -4.91 -13.63
C ILE A 122 -7.85 -6.23 -14.38
N ASP A 123 -8.90 -6.36 -15.19
CA ASP A 123 -9.22 -7.57 -15.97
C ASP A 123 -9.22 -8.88 -15.15
N GLY A 124 -9.50 -8.77 -13.84
CA GLY A 124 -9.54 -9.89 -12.90
C GLY A 124 -8.22 -10.19 -12.18
N ASP A 125 -7.11 -9.56 -12.59
CA ASP A 125 -5.80 -9.68 -11.93
C ASP A 125 -5.62 -8.62 -10.85
N GLU A 126 -4.97 -8.98 -9.75
CA GLU A 126 -4.62 -8.05 -8.67
C GLU A 126 -3.68 -6.96 -9.18
N PHE A 127 -4.17 -5.74 -9.17
CA PHE A 127 -3.55 -4.54 -9.69
C PHE A 127 -3.42 -3.49 -8.56
N GLY A 128 -2.44 -3.72 -7.68
CA GLY A 128 -2.08 -2.75 -6.65
C GLY A 128 -3.16 -2.51 -5.59
N LEU A 129 -3.07 -1.35 -4.96
CA LEU A 129 -3.78 -1.00 -3.73
C LEU A 129 -4.34 0.41 -3.80
N ASP A 130 -5.52 0.59 -3.20
CA ASP A 130 -5.96 1.88 -2.68
C ASP A 130 -5.80 1.87 -1.16
N VAL A 131 -5.15 2.89 -0.62
CA VAL A 131 -4.88 3.04 0.81
C VAL A 131 -5.67 4.22 1.34
N GLY A 132 -6.34 4.03 2.47
CA GLY A 132 -7.23 5.02 3.06
C GLY A 132 -7.31 4.89 4.56
N VAL A 133 -7.81 5.94 5.22
CA VAL A 133 -8.01 5.96 6.67
C VAL A 133 -9.47 6.20 7.01
N ARG A 134 -9.90 5.59 8.10
CA ARG A 134 -11.22 5.80 8.69
C ARG A 134 -11.05 6.20 10.15
N ALA A 135 -11.61 7.34 10.53
CA ALA A 135 -11.61 7.76 11.92
C ALA A 135 -12.43 6.77 12.78
N ALA A 136 -11.99 6.54 14.01
CA ALA A 136 -12.60 5.54 14.90
C ALA A 136 -14.08 5.81 15.21
N ASP A 137 -14.51 7.06 15.12
CA ASP A 137 -15.87 7.55 15.38
C ASP A 137 -16.66 7.92 14.10
N ALA A 138 -16.10 7.64 12.91
CA ALA A 138 -16.71 8.04 11.65
C ALA A 138 -18.06 7.33 11.42
N SER A 139 -19.12 8.13 11.30
CA SER A 139 -20.43 7.73 10.78
C SER A 139 -20.84 8.70 9.66
N PRO A 140 -21.13 8.23 8.43
CA PRO A 140 -21.07 6.84 7.95
C PRO A 140 -19.63 6.34 7.75
N ALA A 141 -19.49 5.06 7.43
CA ALA A 141 -18.24 4.30 7.27
C ALA A 141 -17.39 4.71 6.04
N SER A 142 -17.15 6.00 5.90
CA SER A 142 -16.37 6.59 4.82
C SER A 142 -14.88 6.47 5.10
N ALA A 143 -14.13 6.07 4.07
CA ALA A 143 -12.69 6.07 4.05
C ALA A 143 -12.21 7.34 3.35
N ALA A 144 -11.35 8.11 4.02
CA ALA A 144 -10.60 9.19 3.36
C ALA A 144 -9.44 8.54 2.58
N PRO A 145 -9.35 8.76 1.26
CA PRO A 145 -8.25 8.22 0.47
C PRO A 145 -6.94 8.87 0.92
N VAL A 146 -5.90 8.06 1.01
CA VAL A 146 -4.54 8.46 1.34
C VAL A 146 -3.68 8.42 0.08
N THR A 147 -3.62 7.27 -0.60
CA THR A 147 -2.87 7.09 -1.84
C THR A 147 -3.38 5.88 -2.61
N SER A 148 -2.94 5.75 -3.85
CA SER A 148 -3.09 4.57 -4.70
C SER A 148 -1.69 4.09 -5.09
N ILE A 149 -1.37 2.81 -4.88
CA ILE A 149 -0.04 2.25 -5.17
C ILE A 149 -0.20 1.06 -6.13
N PRO A 150 0.35 1.12 -7.36
CA PRO A 150 0.98 2.30 -7.95
C PRO A 150 -0.04 3.43 -8.19
N TYR A 151 0.42 4.68 -8.32
CA TYR A 151 -0.48 5.81 -8.64
C TYR A 151 -1.01 5.72 -10.08
N CYS A 152 -0.12 5.32 -11.00
CA CYS A 152 -0.40 4.90 -12.35
C CYS A 152 0.31 3.56 -12.55
N GLY A 153 -0.38 2.52 -13.03
CA GLY A 153 0.24 1.22 -13.28
C GLY A 153 0.31 0.86 -14.76
N CYS A 154 0.33 1.88 -15.64
CA CYS A 154 0.63 1.62 -17.04
C CYS A 154 2.11 1.33 -17.21
N ASP A 155 2.47 0.61 -18.28
CA ASP A 155 3.84 0.16 -18.52
C ASP A 155 4.84 1.34 -18.52
N ALA A 156 4.46 2.51 -19.05
CA ALA A 156 5.30 3.72 -19.06
C ALA A 156 5.54 4.38 -17.69
N CYS A 157 4.77 4.04 -16.65
CA CYS A 157 4.92 4.60 -15.31
C CYS A 157 5.45 3.56 -14.31
N ASP A 158 5.95 2.43 -14.81
CA ASP A 158 6.50 1.38 -13.97
C ASP A 158 7.95 1.72 -13.61
N ASP A 159 8.20 2.05 -12.34
CA ASP A 159 9.55 2.33 -11.82
C ASP A 159 10.15 1.11 -11.08
N GLY A 160 9.57 -0.08 -11.26
CA GLY A 160 10.01 -1.30 -10.57
C GLY A 160 9.33 -1.54 -9.22
N SER A 161 9.46 -2.77 -8.70
CA SER A 161 8.80 -3.15 -7.45
C SER A 161 9.40 -2.52 -6.20
N GLU A 162 10.70 -2.22 -6.20
CA GLU A 162 11.42 -1.71 -5.03
C GLU A 162 10.83 -0.37 -4.58
N MET A 163 10.65 0.57 -5.52
CA MET A 163 10.09 1.89 -5.23
C MET A 163 8.66 1.81 -4.70
N LEU A 164 7.84 0.91 -5.23
CA LEU A 164 6.45 0.72 -4.81
C LEU A 164 6.35 0.10 -3.41
N LEU A 165 7.22 -0.87 -3.10
CA LEU A 165 7.31 -1.46 -1.76
C LEU A 165 7.78 -0.41 -0.74
N GLU A 166 8.78 0.41 -1.07
CA GLU A 166 9.22 1.52 -0.24
C GLU A 166 8.13 2.57 -0.03
N GLU A 167 7.36 2.90 -1.06
CA GLU A 167 6.21 3.82 -0.94
C GLU A 167 5.14 3.27 0.00
N LEU A 168 4.80 1.99 -0.13
CA LEU A 168 3.86 1.31 0.74
C LEU A 168 4.35 1.33 2.19
N ASP A 169 5.61 0.97 2.42
CA ASP A 169 6.22 0.97 3.75
C ASP A 169 6.26 2.38 4.37
N ARG A 170 6.60 3.41 3.59
CA ARG A 170 6.54 4.80 4.03
C ARG A 170 5.13 5.21 4.42
N CYS A 171 4.11 4.77 3.66
CA CYS A 171 2.72 5.04 3.98
C CYS A 171 2.33 4.44 5.35
N PHE A 172 2.67 3.17 5.58
CA PHE A 172 2.40 2.51 6.87
C PHE A 172 3.12 3.20 8.04
N VAL A 173 4.39 3.55 7.88
CA VAL A 173 5.18 4.22 8.93
C VAL A 173 4.64 5.63 9.22
N ALA A 174 4.33 6.42 8.20
CA ALA A 174 3.77 7.76 8.36
C ALA A 174 2.43 7.72 9.09
N LEU A 175 1.52 6.82 8.69
CA LEU A 175 0.21 6.65 9.34
C LEU A 175 0.33 6.15 10.78
N ALA A 176 1.29 5.26 11.07
CA ALA A 176 1.55 4.80 12.43
C ALA A 176 2.10 5.92 13.33
N HIS A 177 2.87 6.86 12.78
CA HIS A 177 3.35 8.05 13.50
C HIS A 177 2.26 9.13 13.68
N GLY A 178 1.20 9.09 12.86
CA GLY A 178 0.15 10.11 12.81
C GLY A 178 0.49 11.28 11.89
N ASP A 179 1.44 11.10 10.98
CA ASP A 179 1.83 12.13 10.02
C ASP A 179 0.78 12.25 8.91
N PRO A 180 0.56 13.47 8.37
CA PRO A 180 -0.21 13.64 7.16
C PRO A 180 0.55 12.96 6.01
N VAL A 181 -0.08 11.97 5.37
CA VAL A 181 0.45 11.39 4.14
C VAL A 181 0.03 12.29 2.98
N ILE A 182 1.00 12.92 2.34
CA ILE A 182 0.78 13.72 1.14
C ILE A 182 1.06 12.80 -0.05
N SER A 183 0.01 12.40 -0.78
CA SER A 183 0.17 11.79 -2.09
C SER A 183 0.77 12.84 -3.05
N PRO A 184 1.77 12.49 -3.87
CA PRO A 184 2.27 13.39 -4.92
C PRO A 184 1.17 13.76 -5.94
#